data_AF-A0A392ME78-F1
#
_entry.id   AF-A0A392ME78-F1
#
_cell.length_a   1.000
_cell.length_b   1.000
_cell.length_c   1.000
_cell.angle_alpha   90.00
_cell.angle_beta   90.00
_cell.angle_gamma   90.00
#
_symmetry.space_group_name_H-M   'P 1'
#
loop_
_entity.id
_entity.type
_entity.pdbx_description
1 polymer ?
#
loop_
_entity_poly.entity_id
_entity_poly.type
_entity_poly.pdbx_seq_one_letter_code
_entity_poly.pdbx_strand_id
1 'polypeptide(L)'
;ALERELWSTATINEEVLKTLHVIFINFPKLHISEAATLCIPHLVGALKSGSEAAQDSVLDTFFLLKQSWSTMPIDIAKSQAIIAAEAIPILQMLMKTCPPSFHERADTLLHCLPGCLTVTIKRGNNLKQSMGSTNAFCQLTIGNGPPKQTKVVNHSTSPEWKEGFTWAFDVPPKGQKLHILVSVCLLLPFLKG
;
A
#
# COMPACT_ATOMS: atom_id res chain seq x y z
N ALA A 1 -16.24 38.67 -7.39
CA ALA A 1 -15.60 38.63 -6.06
C ALA A 1 -15.10 37.22 -5.75
N LEU A 2 -16.00 36.22 -5.73
CA LEU A 2 -15.69 34.82 -5.42
C LEU A 2 -14.54 34.21 -6.24
N GLU A 3 -14.52 34.40 -7.57
CA GLU A 3 -13.45 33.84 -8.40
C GLU A 3 -12.08 34.43 -8.04
N ARG A 4 -11.98 35.74 -7.84
CA ARG A 4 -10.73 36.41 -7.46
C ARG A 4 -10.20 35.91 -6.11
N GLU A 5 -11.09 35.63 -5.17
CA GLU A 5 -10.76 35.06 -3.86
C GLU A 5 -10.30 33.59 -3.97
N LEU A 6 -10.90 32.82 -4.88
CA LEU A 6 -10.51 31.44 -5.17
C LEU A 6 -9.11 31.37 -5.80
N TRP A 7 -8.84 32.25 -6.77
CA TRP A 7 -7.51 32.42 -7.37
C TRP A 7 -6.47 32.83 -6.32
N SER A 8 -6.78 33.82 -5.46
CA SER A 8 -5.84 34.23 -4.41
C SER A 8 -5.56 33.10 -3.42
N THR A 9 -6.57 32.30 -3.06
CA THR A 9 -6.41 31.17 -2.15
C THR A 9 -5.55 30.07 -2.79
N ALA A 10 -5.74 29.79 -4.09
CA ALA A 10 -4.93 28.83 -4.83
C ALA A 10 -3.46 29.24 -4.90
N THR A 11 -3.17 30.52 -5.22
CA THR A 11 -1.80 31.04 -5.26
C THR A 11 -1.14 31.06 -3.89
N ILE A 12 -1.87 31.42 -2.82
CA ILE A 12 -1.36 31.37 -1.45
C ILE A 12 -0.99 29.93 -1.09
N ASN A 13 -1.82 28.95 -1.45
CA ASN A 13 -1.53 27.54 -1.18
C ASN A 13 -0.28 27.06 -1.91
N GLU A 14 -0.05 27.49 -3.15
CA GLU A 14 1.16 27.17 -3.90
C GLU A 14 2.42 27.72 -3.23
N GLU A 15 2.42 29.00 -2.84
CA GLU A 15 3.57 29.63 -2.17
C GLU A 15 3.84 29.02 -0.78
N VAL A 16 2.80 28.60 -0.06
CA VAL A 16 2.95 27.85 1.20
C VAL A 16 3.65 26.51 0.96
N LEU A 17 3.27 25.76 -0.08
CA LEU A 17 3.90 24.48 -0.42
C LEU A 17 5.36 24.65 -0.82
N LYS A 18 5.68 25.65 -1.65
CA LYS A 18 7.07 25.98 -2.00
C LYS A 18 7.90 26.36 -0.78
N THR A 19 7.33 27.19 0.10
CA THR A 19 7.99 27.60 1.34
C THR A 19 8.25 26.40 2.25
N LEU A 20 7.28 25.50 2.41
CA LEU A 20 7.45 24.26 3.16
C LEU A 20 8.58 23.39 2.58
N HIS A 21 8.63 23.25 1.26
CA HIS A 21 9.68 22.51 0.58
C HIS A 21 11.07 23.12 0.88
N VAL A 22 11.21 24.45 0.75
CA VAL A 22 12.45 25.18 1.06
C VAL A 22 12.86 25.00 2.53
N ILE A 23 11.91 25.08 3.46
CA ILE A 23 12.18 24.83 4.89
C ILE A 23 12.74 23.42 5.07
N PHE A 24 12.13 22.40 4.49
CA PHE A 24 12.65 21.04 4.62
C PHE A 24 14.02 20.86 3.97
N ILE A 25 14.32 21.51 2.84
CA ILE A 25 15.67 21.44 2.24
C ILE A 25 16.71 22.00 3.23
N ASN A 26 16.41 23.15 3.83
CA ASN A 26 17.39 23.88 4.65
C ASN A 26 17.51 23.32 6.08
N PHE A 27 16.51 22.61 6.57
CA PHE A 27 16.47 22.10 7.94
C PHE A 27 16.18 20.59 8.00
N PRO A 28 17.15 19.71 7.66
CA PRO A 28 16.95 18.25 7.66
C PRO A 28 16.52 17.67 9.01
N LYS A 29 16.90 18.32 10.12
CA LYS A 29 16.47 17.94 11.48
C LYS A 29 14.95 18.02 11.67
N LEU A 30 14.24 18.83 10.87
CA LEU A 30 12.79 18.90 10.92
C LEU A 30 12.12 17.67 10.33
N HIS A 31 12.81 16.91 9.47
CA HIS A 31 12.19 15.75 8.82
C HIS A 31 11.77 14.66 9.82
N ILE A 32 12.46 14.53 10.96
CA ILE A 32 12.09 13.60 12.05
C ILE A 32 11.06 14.17 13.02
N SER A 33 10.62 15.41 12.84
CA SER A 33 9.69 16.05 13.77
C SER A 33 8.26 15.53 13.59
N GLU A 34 7.47 15.59 14.65
CA GLU A 34 6.03 15.32 14.59
C GLU A 34 5.33 16.24 13.57
N ALA A 35 5.77 17.50 13.46
CA ALA A 35 5.24 18.44 12.48
C ALA A 35 5.45 17.97 11.02
N ALA A 36 6.59 17.35 10.71
CA ALA A 36 6.82 16.75 9.40
C ALA A 36 5.92 15.54 9.15
N THR A 37 5.64 14.73 10.18
CA THR A 37 4.69 13.62 10.06
C THR A 37 3.26 14.12 9.84
N LEU A 38 2.84 15.14 10.58
CA LEU A 38 1.51 15.75 10.48
C LEU A 38 1.29 16.54 9.18
N CYS A 39 2.36 16.98 8.50
CA CYS A 39 2.21 17.68 7.22
C CYS A 39 1.86 16.74 6.06
N ILE A 40 2.18 15.44 6.15
CA ILE A 40 2.01 14.48 5.06
C ILE A 40 0.55 14.39 4.58
N PRO A 41 -0.48 14.26 5.44
CA PRO A 41 -1.87 14.25 4.98
C PRO A 41 -2.28 15.54 4.25
N HIS A 42 -1.73 16.70 4.65
CA HIS A 42 -1.98 17.97 3.97
C HIS A 42 -1.34 18.00 2.57
N LEU A 43 -0.14 17.43 2.43
CA LEU A 43 0.51 17.23 1.14
C LEU A 43 -0.32 16.29 0.24
N VAL A 44 -0.84 15.18 0.79
CA VAL A 44 -1.75 14.27 0.07
C VAL A 44 -3.02 15.01 -0.40
N GLY A 45 -3.60 15.84 0.45
CA GLY A 45 -4.74 16.69 0.10
C GLY A 45 -4.42 17.66 -1.04
N ALA A 46 -3.28 18.35 -0.96
CA ALA A 46 -2.81 19.26 -2.00
C ALA A 46 -2.51 18.53 -3.33
N LEU A 47 -2.00 17.30 -3.29
CA LEU A 47 -1.81 16.48 -4.50
C LEU A 47 -3.14 16.19 -5.20
N LYS A 48 -4.21 15.96 -4.42
CA LYS A 48 -5.54 15.60 -4.93
C LYS A 48 -6.27 16.78 -5.57
N SER A 49 -6.21 17.96 -4.96
CA SER A 49 -7.05 19.12 -5.34
C SER A 49 -6.28 20.35 -5.80
N GLY A 50 -4.94 20.30 -5.78
CA GLY A 50 -4.08 21.42 -6.16
C GLY A 50 -3.98 21.63 -7.66
N SER A 51 -3.43 22.78 -8.05
CA SER A 51 -2.97 23.05 -9.41
C SER A 51 -1.77 22.16 -9.77
N GLU A 52 -1.40 22.10 -11.05
CA GLU A 52 -0.22 21.38 -11.52
C GLU A 52 1.06 21.83 -10.79
N ALA A 53 1.25 23.15 -10.58
CA ALA A 53 2.38 23.69 -9.85
C ALA A 53 2.39 23.29 -8.35
N ALA A 54 1.21 23.20 -7.73
CA ALA A 54 1.07 22.71 -6.36
C ALA A 54 1.38 21.21 -6.28
N GLN A 55 0.91 20.42 -7.25
CA GLN A 55 1.22 18.99 -7.35
C GLN A 55 2.72 18.75 -7.52
N ASP A 56 3.39 19.53 -8.36
CA ASP A 56 4.85 19.45 -8.55
C ASP A 56 5.61 19.75 -7.25
N SER A 57 5.21 20.81 -6.53
CA SER A 57 5.80 21.18 -5.23
C SER A 57 5.59 20.09 -4.17
N VAL A 58 4.42 19.45 -4.18
CA VAL A 58 4.13 18.29 -3.31
C VAL A 58 5.02 17.11 -3.66
N LEU A 59 5.17 16.79 -4.95
CA LEU A 59 6.05 15.71 -5.39
C LEU A 59 7.50 15.95 -4.92
N ASP A 60 8.04 17.15 -5.11
CA ASP A 60 9.40 17.49 -4.65
C ASP A 60 9.54 17.31 -3.15
N THR A 61 8.52 17.71 -2.39
CA THR A 61 8.48 17.54 -0.94
C THR A 61 8.43 16.08 -0.53
N PHE A 62 7.62 15.24 -1.20
CA PHE A 62 7.59 13.80 -0.93
C PHE A 62 8.91 13.11 -1.27
N PHE A 63 9.56 13.48 -2.37
CA PHE A 63 10.88 12.94 -2.71
C PHE A 63 11.92 13.25 -1.64
N LEU A 64 11.94 14.50 -1.16
CA LEU A 64 12.84 14.92 -0.09
C LEU A 64 12.59 14.13 1.19
N LEU A 65 11.34 14.03 1.65
CA LEU A 65 11.00 13.26 2.85
C LEU A 65 11.38 11.77 2.69
N LYS A 66 11.10 11.19 1.51
CA LYS A 66 11.45 9.81 1.20
C LYS A 66 12.95 9.56 1.22
N GLN A 67 13.77 10.48 0.72
CA GLN A 67 15.23 10.34 0.75
C GLN A 67 15.74 10.26 2.21
N SER A 68 15.16 11.09 3.07
CA SER A 68 15.55 11.16 4.47
C SER A 68 15.18 9.92 5.28
N TRP A 69 14.12 9.17 4.93
CA TRP A 69 13.70 7.95 5.65
C TRP A 69 14.81 6.93 5.89
N SER A 70 15.79 6.83 4.99
CA SER A 70 16.94 5.93 5.13
C SER A 70 17.89 6.27 6.28
N THR A 71 17.87 7.52 6.73
CA THR A 71 18.74 8.07 7.79
C THR A 71 18.01 8.38 9.10
N MET A 72 16.68 8.21 9.11
CA MET A 72 15.83 8.47 10.26
C MET A 72 15.73 7.28 11.21
N PRO A 73 15.27 7.49 12.46
CA PRO A 73 14.74 6.41 13.28
C PRO A 73 13.65 5.62 12.53
N ILE A 74 13.75 4.29 12.58
CA ILE A 74 12.96 3.39 11.74
C ILE A 74 11.44 3.47 12.02
N ASP A 75 11.07 3.73 13.26
CA ASP A 75 9.68 3.91 13.69
C ASP A 75 9.06 5.17 13.09
N ILE A 76 9.81 6.28 13.07
CA ILE A 76 9.39 7.55 12.46
C ILE A 76 9.30 7.39 10.94
N ALA A 77 10.32 6.82 10.30
CA ALA A 77 10.34 6.57 8.87
C ALA A 77 9.15 5.70 8.43
N LYS A 78 8.87 4.61 9.18
CA LYS A 78 7.71 3.74 8.92
C LYS A 78 6.39 4.48 9.10
N SER A 79 6.24 5.28 10.16
CA SER A 79 5.04 6.07 10.40
C SER A 79 4.77 7.03 9.23
N GLN A 80 5.78 7.80 8.82
CA GLN A 80 5.65 8.70 7.67
C GLN A 80 5.35 7.97 6.36
N ALA A 81 6.02 6.84 6.11
CA ALA A 81 5.80 6.05 4.89
C ALA A 81 4.38 5.48 4.82
N ILE A 82 3.83 5.00 5.94
CA ILE A 82 2.45 4.51 6.02
C ILE A 82 1.45 5.62 5.72
N ILE A 83 1.65 6.82 6.29
CA ILE A 83 0.77 7.96 6.04
C ILE A 83 0.90 8.42 4.57
N ALA A 84 2.13 8.48 4.05
CA ALA A 84 2.38 8.86 2.66
C ALA A 84 1.78 7.86 1.65
N ALA A 85 1.56 6.60 2.04
CA ALA A 85 0.90 5.60 1.19
C ALA A 85 -0.56 5.96 0.84
N GLU A 86 -1.20 6.90 1.57
CA GLU A 86 -2.49 7.46 1.18
C GLU A 86 -2.44 8.22 -0.16
N ALA A 87 -1.24 8.65 -0.61
CA ALA A 87 -1.05 9.25 -1.92
C ALA A 87 -1.19 8.24 -3.08
N ILE A 88 -1.08 6.93 -2.84
CA ILE A 88 -1.02 5.90 -3.90
C ILE A 88 -2.18 6.01 -4.89
N PRO A 89 -3.47 6.06 -4.48
CA PRO A 89 -4.58 6.14 -5.43
C PRO A 89 -4.56 7.44 -6.26
N ILE A 90 -4.11 8.53 -5.66
CA ILE A 90 -4.03 9.84 -6.31
C ILE A 90 -2.91 9.83 -7.35
N LEU A 91 -1.72 9.32 -6.99
CA LEU A 91 -0.59 9.16 -7.91
C LEU A 91 -0.98 8.27 -9.12
N GLN A 92 -1.63 7.13 -8.87
CA GLN A 92 -2.10 6.23 -9.93
C GLN A 92 -3.16 6.87 -10.84
N MET A 93 -3.99 7.77 -10.31
CA MET A 93 -4.96 8.53 -11.09
C MET A 93 -4.28 9.61 -11.93
N LEU A 94 -3.38 10.39 -11.33
CA LEU A 94 -2.64 11.46 -12.03
C LEU A 94 -1.77 10.91 -13.16
N MET A 95 -1.16 9.73 -12.98
CA MET A 95 -0.44 9.02 -14.05
C MET A 95 -1.31 8.63 -15.26
N LYS A 96 -2.64 8.73 -15.17
CA LYS A 96 -3.53 8.50 -16.32
C LYS A 96 -3.93 9.80 -17.03
N THR A 97 -3.76 10.94 -16.36
CA THR A 97 -4.29 12.24 -16.82
C THR A 97 -3.20 13.27 -17.11
N CYS A 98 -2.03 13.14 -16.50
CA CYS A 98 -0.93 14.10 -16.60
C CYS A 98 0.05 13.76 -17.74
N PRO A 99 0.99 14.66 -18.08
CA PRO A 99 2.02 14.39 -19.09
C PRO A 99 3.07 13.36 -18.62
N PRO A 100 3.83 12.74 -19.55
CA PRO A 100 4.85 11.75 -19.22
C PRO A 100 5.93 12.20 -18.21
N SER A 101 6.26 13.49 -18.14
CA SER A 101 7.22 14.05 -17.17
C SER A 101 6.77 13.82 -15.72
N PHE A 102 5.46 13.89 -15.46
CA PHE A 102 4.88 13.57 -14.15
C PHE A 102 4.96 12.07 -13.86
N HIS A 103 4.84 11.22 -14.88
CA HIS A 103 4.74 9.77 -14.73
C HIS A 103 6.00 9.17 -14.12
N GLU A 104 7.19 9.58 -14.56
CA GLU A 104 8.46 9.06 -14.03
C GLU A 104 8.62 9.34 -12.53
N ARG A 105 8.24 10.56 -12.11
CA ARG A 105 8.27 10.99 -10.71
C ARG A 105 7.24 10.23 -9.87
N ALA A 106 6.00 10.15 -10.34
CA ALA A 106 4.94 9.41 -9.65
C ALA A 106 5.25 7.91 -9.56
N ASP A 107 5.77 7.32 -10.63
CA ASP A 107 6.19 5.91 -10.69
C ASP A 107 7.29 5.61 -9.65
N THR A 108 8.30 6.47 -9.57
CA THR A 108 9.37 6.31 -8.58
C THR A 108 8.84 6.35 -7.14
N LEU A 109 7.92 7.27 -6.83
CA LEU A 109 7.29 7.32 -5.50
C LEU A 109 6.44 6.07 -5.22
N LEU A 110 5.60 5.65 -6.18
CA LEU A 110 4.78 4.44 -6.04
C LEU A 110 5.63 3.20 -5.75
N HIS A 111 6.85 3.15 -6.28
CA HIS A 111 7.80 2.06 -6.04
C HIS A 111 8.51 2.10 -4.69
N CYS A 112 8.32 3.17 -3.91
CA CYS A 112 8.93 3.31 -2.59
C CYS A 112 7.90 3.32 -1.46
N LEU A 113 6.60 3.45 -1.77
CA LEU A 113 5.56 3.53 -0.76
C LEU A 113 5.14 2.11 -0.29
N PRO A 114 4.90 1.94 1.02
CA PRO A 114 4.43 0.68 1.56
C PRO A 114 3.00 0.40 1.10
N GLY A 115 2.63 -0.87 1.10
CA GLY A 115 1.29 -1.31 0.74
C GLY A 115 0.93 -2.63 1.41
N CYS A 116 -0.31 -3.06 1.26
CA CYS A 116 -0.74 -4.37 1.72
C CYS A 116 -1.54 -5.11 0.66
N LEU A 117 -1.39 -6.44 0.65
CA LEU A 117 -2.24 -7.34 -0.11
C LEU A 117 -3.14 -8.08 0.86
N THR A 118 -4.45 -7.91 0.73
CA THR A 118 -5.43 -8.69 1.49
C THR A 118 -6.11 -9.67 0.53
N VAL A 119 -6.00 -10.97 0.84
CA VAL A 119 -6.62 -12.05 0.06
C VAL A 119 -7.67 -12.73 0.92
N THR A 120 -8.90 -12.76 0.43
CA THR A 120 -10.00 -13.44 1.11
C THR A 120 -10.35 -14.74 0.39
N ILE A 121 -10.11 -15.87 1.04
CA ILE A 121 -10.52 -17.18 0.57
C ILE A 121 -11.97 -17.41 0.99
N LYS A 122 -12.90 -17.26 0.04
CA LYS A 122 -14.34 -17.42 0.31
C LYS A 122 -14.74 -18.88 0.43
N ARG A 123 -14.64 -19.65 -0.67
CA ARG A 123 -15.05 -21.06 -0.76
C ARG A 123 -14.35 -21.79 -1.89
N GLY A 124 -14.28 -23.11 -1.79
CA GLY A 124 -14.01 -24.03 -2.90
C GLY A 124 -15.31 -24.56 -3.48
N ASN A 125 -15.31 -25.01 -4.72
CA ASN A 125 -16.47 -25.68 -5.32
C ASN A 125 -16.00 -26.93 -6.06
N ASN A 126 -16.79 -28.00 -5.98
CA ASN A 126 -16.57 -29.24 -6.76
C ASN A 126 -15.16 -29.83 -6.59
N LEU A 127 -14.61 -29.77 -5.39
CA LEU A 127 -13.33 -30.40 -5.08
C LEU A 127 -13.45 -31.92 -5.30
N LYS A 128 -12.41 -32.50 -5.90
CA LYS A 128 -12.36 -33.94 -6.13
C LYS A 128 -12.40 -34.68 -4.80
N GLN A 129 -13.36 -35.59 -4.66
CA GLN A 129 -13.38 -36.52 -3.55
C GLN A 129 -12.21 -37.49 -3.73
N SER A 130 -11.35 -37.56 -2.73
CA SER A 130 -10.37 -38.66 -2.59
C SER A 130 -10.99 -39.74 -1.69
N MET A 131 -10.50 -40.99 -1.77
CA MET A 131 -11.05 -42.14 -1.02
C MET A 131 -11.27 -41.78 0.47
N GLY A 132 -12.52 -41.67 0.91
CA GLY A 132 -12.91 -41.27 2.27
C GLY A 132 -13.59 -39.89 2.36
N SER A 133 -13.30 -39.15 3.44
CA SER A 133 -13.83 -37.79 3.68
C SER A 133 -12.97 -36.72 2.99
N THR A 134 -13.63 -35.69 2.44
CA THR A 134 -12.95 -34.51 1.88
C THR A 134 -12.69 -33.49 2.99
N ASN A 135 -11.47 -33.48 3.54
CA ASN A 135 -11.04 -32.47 4.51
C ASN A 135 -10.15 -31.44 3.81
N ALA A 136 -10.70 -30.27 3.49
CA ALA A 136 -10.06 -29.32 2.60
C ALA A 136 -9.53 -28.09 3.35
N PHE A 137 -8.35 -27.61 2.93
CA PHE A 137 -7.82 -26.31 3.31
C PHE A 137 -7.06 -25.68 2.15
N CYS A 138 -6.85 -24.36 2.21
CA CYS A 138 -6.04 -23.62 1.27
C CYS A 138 -4.75 -23.16 1.93
N GLN A 139 -3.62 -23.35 1.25
CA GLN A 139 -2.34 -22.77 1.61
C GLN A 139 -2.00 -21.63 0.64
N LEU A 140 -1.71 -20.45 1.19
CA LEU A 140 -1.38 -19.24 0.46
C LEU A 140 0.09 -18.89 0.71
N THR A 141 0.88 -18.73 -0.34
CA THR A 141 2.30 -18.37 -0.26
C THR A 141 2.59 -17.26 -1.25
N ILE A 142 3.30 -16.21 -0.83
CA ILE A 142 3.74 -15.12 -1.71
C ILE A 142 5.27 -15.10 -1.78
N GLY A 143 5.81 -15.21 -2.99
CA GLY A 143 7.26 -15.32 -3.20
C GLY A 143 7.87 -16.47 -2.39
N ASN A 144 8.94 -16.18 -1.65
CA ASN A 144 9.61 -17.11 -0.73
C ASN A 144 9.19 -16.90 0.74
N GLY A 145 8.08 -16.18 0.97
CA GLY A 145 7.59 -15.89 2.32
C GLY A 145 6.96 -17.11 3.01
N PRO A 146 6.70 -17.03 4.32
CA PRO A 146 6.06 -18.10 5.06
C PRO A 146 4.64 -18.36 4.55
N PRO A 147 4.21 -19.63 4.44
CA PRO A 147 2.86 -19.95 4.02
C PRO A 147 1.83 -19.58 5.10
N LYS A 148 0.66 -19.09 4.67
CA LYS A 148 -0.54 -18.92 5.50
C LYS A 148 -1.57 -19.98 5.10
N GLN A 149 -2.39 -20.44 6.03
CA GLN A 149 -3.36 -21.51 5.75
C GLN A 149 -4.73 -21.17 6.32
N THR A 150 -5.79 -21.58 5.61
CA THR A 150 -7.15 -21.58 6.15
C THR A 150 -7.33 -22.69 7.18
N LYS A 151 -8.43 -22.62 7.93
CA LYS A 151 -8.90 -23.79 8.69
C LYS A 151 -9.24 -24.94 7.74
N VAL A 152 -9.22 -26.14 8.29
CA VAL A 152 -9.68 -27.34 7.60
C VAL A 152 -11.20 -27.42 7.69
N VAL A 153 -11.87 -27.59 6.55
CA VAL A 153 -13.30 -27.86 6.47
C VAL A 153 -13.50 -29.31 6.08
N ASN A 154 -14.17 -30.07 6.94
CA ASN A 154 -14.34 -31.51 6.78
C ASN A 154 -15.61 -31.85 6.00
N HIS A 155 -15.63 -33.03 5.38
CA HIS A 155 -16.78 -33.63 4.72
C HIS A 155 -17.48 -32.75 3.68
N SER A 156 -16.74 -31.89 2.97
CA SER A 156 -17.33 -31.01 1.95
C SER A 156 -16.47 -30.93 0.69
N THR A 157 -17.11 -31.13 -0.45
CA THR A 157 -16.54 -30.84 -1.78
C THR A 157 -16.67 -29.37 -2.15
N SER A 158 -17.42 -28.59 -1.37
CA SER A 158 -17.61 -27.16 -1.54
C SER A 158 -17.37 -26.44 -0.20
N PRO A 159 -16.15 -26.50 0.35
CA PRO A 159 -15.83 -25.93 1.66
C PRO A 159 -15.97 -24.40 1.65
N GLU A 160 -16.55 -23.84 2.71
CA GLU A 160 -16.61 -22.40 2.94
C GLU A 160 -15.64 -22.01 4.06
N TRP A 161 -14.69 -21.12 3.76
CA TRP A 161 -13.71 -20.63 4.73
C TRP A 161 -14.05 -19.21 5.18
N LYS A 162 -14.30 -18.31 4.22
CA LYS A 162 -14.53 -16.87 4.47
C LYS A 162 -13.40 -16.24 5.31
N GLU A 163 -12.17 -16.68 5.06
CA GLU A 163 -10.98 -16.25 5.82
C GLU A 163 -10.16 -15.23 5.02
N GLY A 164 -9.70 -14.17 5.70
CA GLY A 164 -8.87 -13.12 5.13
C GLY A 164 -7.42 -13.22 5.59
N PHE A 165 -6.48 -13.04 4.66
CA PHE A 165 -5.04 -13.04 4.91
C PHE A 165 -4.43 -11.74 4.40
N THR A 166 -3.72 -11.02 5.26
CA THR A 166 -3.05 -9.75 4.88
C THR A 166 -1.54 -9.90 4.93
N TRP A 167 -0.86 -9.42 3.90
CA TRP A 167 0.58 -9.22 3.87
C TRP A 167 0.87 -7.73 3.79
N ALA A 168 1.69 -7.23 4.71
CA ALA A 168 2.23 -5.89 4.63
C ALA A 168 3.57 -5.92 3.89
N PHE A 169 3.80 -4.91 3.06
CA PHE A 169 5.04 -4.75 2.31
C PHE A 169 5.55 -3.33 2.52
N ASP A 170 6.82 -3.22 2.90
CA ASP A 170 7.51 -1.93 2.99
C ASP A 170 7.74 -1.32 1.58
N VAL A 171 7.79 -2.18 0.54
CA VAL A 171 7.98 -1.84 -0.88
C VAL A 171 7.11 -2.77 -1.74
N PRO A 172 6.53 -2.32 -2.87
CA PRO A 172 5.68 -3.19 -3.70
C PRO A 172 6.37 -4.51 -4.10
N PRO A 173 5.71 -5.68 -3.92
CA PRO A 173 6.31 -6.99 -4.17
C PRO A 173 6.39 -7.34 -5.67
N LYS A 174 7.12 -6.52 -6.44
CA LYS A 174 7.27 -6.67 -7.89
C LYS A 174 7.79 -8.04 -8.28
N GLY A 175 7.17 -8.64 -9.29
CA GLY A 175 7.56 -9.95 -9.83
C GLY A 175 7.27 -11.14 -8.92
N GLN A 176 6.79 -10.92 -7.69
CA GLN A 176 6.37 -12.02 -6.81
C GLN A 176 4.98 -12.54 -7.22
N LYS A 177 4.79 -13.85 -7.08
CA LYS A 177 3.53 -14.52 -7.37
C LYS A 177 2.88 -14.97 -6.07
N LEU A 178 1.56 -14.84 -6.01
CA LEU A 178 0.74 -15.48 -4.99
C LEU A 178 0.36 -16.88 -5.48
N HIS A 179 0.84 -17.90 -4.77
CA HIS A 179 0.47 -19.29 -4.97
C HIS A 179 -0.64 -19.66 -3.99
N ILE A 180 -1.73 -20.22 -4.50
CA ILE A 180 -2.83 -20.76 -3.70
C ILE A 180 -2.94 -22.24 -4.03
N LEU A 181 -2.61 -23.09 -3.06
CA LEU A 181 -2.71 -24.54 -3.17
C LEU A 181 -3.91 -25.02 -2.36
N VAL A 182 -4.83 -25.74 -3.01
CA VAL A 182 -5.93 -26.42 -2.33
C VAL A 182 -5.49 -27.85 -2.03
N SER A 183 -5.53 -28.23 -0.75
CA SER A 183 -5.17 -29.57 -0.30
C SER A 183 -6.38 -30.26 0.31
N VAL A 184 -6.57 -31.53 -0.04
CA VAL A 184 -7.56 -32.41 0.59
C VAL A 184 -6.80 -33.45 1.41
N CYS A 185 -6.85 -33.33 2.73
CA CYS A 185 -6.24 -34.31 3.62
C CYS A 185 -7.08 -35.60 3.63
N LEU A 186 -6.45 -36.70 3.23
CA LEU A 186 -6.87 -38.02 3.64
C LEU A 186 -6.61 -38.12 5.15
N LEU A 187 -7.67 -38.06 5.96
CA LEU A 187 -7.59 -38.69 7.28
C LEU A 187 -7.43 -40.18 6.98
N LEU A 188 -6.19 -40.67 6.91
CA LEU A 188 -5.95 -42.09 7.08
C LEU A 188 -6.58 -42.42 8.45
N PRO A 189 -7.56 -43.33 8.54
CA PRO A 189 -7.95 -43.86 9.82
C PRO A 189 -6.71 -44.57 10.35
N PHE A 190 -5.97 -43.91 11.24
CA PHE A 190 -5.00 -44.59 12.07
C PHE A 190 -5.77 -45.75 12.72
N LEU A 191 -5.27 -46.95 12.44
CA LEU A 191 -5.70 -48.23 12.97
C LEU A 191 -6.15 -48.06 14.43
N LYS A 192 -7.47 -48.09 14.67
CA LYS A 192 -7.97 -48.57 15.95
C LYS A 192 -7.72 -50.07 15.95
N GLY A 193 -6.56 -50.45 16.48
CA GLY A 193 -6.31 -51.81 16.95
C GLY A 193 -7.15 -52.12 18.18
#